data_AF-A0A5F5Y4L7-F1
#
_entry.id   AF-A0A5F5Y4L7-F1
#
_cell.length_a   1.000
_cell.length_b   1.000
_cell.length_c   1.000
_cell.angle_alpha   90.00
_cell.angle_beta   90.00
_cell.angle_gamma   90.00
#
_symmetry.space_group_name_H-M   'P 1'
#
loop_
_entity.id
_entity.type
_entity.pdbx_description
1 polymer ?
#
loop_
_entity_poly.entity_id
_entity_poly.type
_entity_poly.pdbx_seq_one_letter_code
_entity_poly.pdbx_strand_id
1 'polypeptide(L)'
;IGVDGRHVLNGNWAVSPPGTYEAAGTRVVYTRAAGPEETLRAAGPTSQDLLLQVLLQEPNPGIEFEFWLPRERYGPFQAQAQALGWSLRQPQPREVEPQPAEAPAAPAAVSPRTPPPAPDPCSPCPDTRGRAHRLLHYCGGDFVFRARVLSRLQQAQETRYEVRVQLIYKNRSPLRALEYVWALGRCPCPRLDLHREYLLAVQRLISPDGTQDRLLLPHTGYARAWSPAEDSRVRLAARHCPA
;
A
#
# COMPACT_ATOMS: atom_id res chain seq x y z
N ILE A 1 25.31 -1.35 1.79
CA ILE A 1 26.74 -1.22 1.41
C ILE A 1 26.90 0.13 0.71
N GLY A 2 27.44 1.15 1.39
CA GLY A 2 27.90 2.38 0.74
C GLY A 2 29.07 2.09 -0.20
N VAL A 3 29.39 3.00 -1.11
CA VAL A 3 30.41 2.81 -2.17
C VAL A 3 31.82 2.52 -1.61
N ASP A 4 32.04 2.74 -0.31
CA ASP A 4 33.25 2.51 0.48
C ASP A 4 33.14 1.35 1.50
N GLY A 5 31.99 0.67 1.58
CA GLY A 5 31.73 -0.41 2.54
C GLY A 5 31.59 0.05 4.01
N ARG A 6 31.62 1.36 4.30
CA ARG A 6 31.44 1.86 5.67
C ARG A 6 29.96 1.97 6.02
N HIS A 7 29.62 1.52 7.22
CA HIS A 7 28.25 1.51 7.73
C HIS A 7 28.24 2.35 9.01
N VAL A 8 27.31 3.31 9.09
CA VAL A 8 27.15 4.17 10.28
C VAL A 8 26.23 3.52 11.30
N LEU A 9 25.19 2.84 10.83
CA LEU A 9 24.21 2.13 11.64
C LEU A 9 24.06 0.70 11.16
N ASN A 10 23.80 -0.20 12.11
CA ASN A 10 23.53 -1.62 11.88
C ASN A 10 24.58 -2.32 10.98
N GLY A 11 25.85 -1.89 11.11
CA GLY A 11 26.97 -2.44 10.36
C GLY A 11 27.50 -3.73 10.97
N ASN A 12 28.19 -4.55 10.15
CA ASN A 12 28.86 -5.78 10.59
C ASN A 12 27.95 -6.77 11.34
N TRP A 13 26.67 -6.88 10.93
CA TRP A 13 25.68 -7.75 11.56
C TRP A 13 25.36 -7.43 13.02
N ALA A 14 25.76 -6.26 13.52
CA ALA A 14 25.48 -5.80 14.87
C ALA A 14 24.39 -4.72 14.85
N VAL A 15 23.45 -4.76 15.81
CA VAL A 15 22.44 -3.71 15.96
C VAL A 15 23.00 -2.55 16.75
N SER A 16 22.89 -1.34 16.19
CA SER A 16 23.33 -0.11 16.84
C SER A 16 22.39 0.28 17.99
N PRO A 17 22.89 0.85 19.10
CA PRO A 17 22.02 1.38 20.15
C PRO A 17 21.27 2.64 19.68
N PRO A 18 20.08 2.96 20.23
CA PRO A 18 19.44 4.26 20.03
C PRO A 18 20.40 5.40 20.42
N GLY A 19 20.44 6.46 19.61
CA GLY A 19 21.38 7.55 19.84
C GLY A 19 21.53 8.52 18.67
N THR A 20 22.49 9.43 18.79
CA THR A 20 22.85 10.38 17.73
C THR A 20 24.14 9.95 17.07
N TYR A 21 24.12 9.92 15.73
CA TYR A 21 25.22 9.47 14.89
C TYR A 21 25.57 10.54 13.86
N GLU A 22 26.84 10.69 13.54
CA GLU A 22 27.31 11.58 12.47
C GLU A 22 27.28 10.80 11.15
N ALA A 23 26.46 11.22 10.18
CA ALA A 23 26.33 10.61 8.87
C ALA A 23 26.06 11.64 7.78
N ALA A 24 26.67 11.48 6.60
CA ALA A 24 26.50 12.39 5.45
C ALA A 24 26.68 13.88 5.78
N GLY A 25 27.51 14.21 6.77
CA GLY A 25 27.75 15.59 7.23
C GLY A 25 26.65 16.21 8.08
N THR A 26 25.73 15.41 8.63
CA THR A 26 24.71 15.85 9.59
C THR A 26 24.57 14.86 10.74
N ARG A 27 23.98 15.34 11.83
CA ARG A 27 23.52 14.50 12.94
C ARG A 27 22.24 13.77 12.56
N VAL A 28 22.28 12.45 12.63
CA VAL A 28 21.15 11.55 12.48
C VAL A 28 20.79 11.00 13.85
N VAL A 29 19.54 11.21 14.27
CA VAL A 29 18.96 10.64 15.48
C VAL A 29 18.32 9.31 15.09
N TYR A 30 18.85 8.22 15.64
CA TYR A 30 18.31 6.88 15.52
C TYR A 30 17.56 6.52 16.79
N THR A 31 16.29 6.15 16.64
CA THR A 31 15.50 5.61 17.75
C THR A 31 14.92 4.25 17.39
N ARG A 32 14.88 3.38 18.38
CA ARG A 32 14.30 2.05 18.31
C ARG A 32 13.39 1.91 19.52
N ALA A 33 12.08 1.96 19.29
CA ALA A 33 11.11 1.77 20.36
C ALA A 33 11.06 0.30 20.79
N ALA A 34 10.42 -0.01 21.92
CA ALA A 34 10.18 -1.41 22.32
C ALA A 34 9.23 -2.17 21.36
N GLY A 35 8.63 -1.47 20.38
CA GLY A 35 7.81 -2.03 19.31
C GLY A 35 8.58 -2.25 17.99
N PRO A 36 7.87 -2.55 16.88
CA PRO A 36 8.49 -2.92 15.59
C PRO A 36 9.07 -1.74 14.80
N GLU A 37 8.97 -0.51 15.31
CA GLU A 37 9.31 0.70 14.57
C GLU A 37 10.72 1.20 14.88
N GLU A 38 11.49 1.41 13.82
CA GLU A 38 12.79 2.06 13.84
C GLU A 38 12.69 3.39 13.07
N THR A 39 13.20 4.48 13.64
CA THR A 39 13.16 5.79 12.98
C THR A 39 14.52 6.45 12.90
N LEU A 40 14.75 7.12 11.77
CA LEU A 40 15.94 7.92 11.48
C LEU A 40 15.49 9.35 11.16
N ARG A 41 16.02 10.33 11.89
CA ARG A 41 15.72 11.75 11.68
C ARG A 41 17.00 12.56 11.58
N ALA A 42 17.10 13.43 10.60
CA ALA A 42 18.20 14.38 10.46
C ALA A 42 17.65 15.77 10.15
N ALA A 43 18.24 16.79 10.76
CA ALA A 43 17.92 18.19 10.44
C ALA A 43 18.46 18.58 9.05
N GLY A 44 19.49 17.89 8.57
CA GLY A 44 20.19 18.23 7.33
C GLY A 44 21.03 19.52 7.49
N PRO A 45 21.56 20.07 6.38
CA PRO A 45 21.57 19.46 5.04
C PRO A 45 22.51 18.25 5.00
N THR A 46 22.26 17.32 4.08
CA THR A 46 23.22 16.25 3.78
C THR A 46 24.24 16.76 2.76
N SER A 47 25.51 16.49 3.02
CA SER A 47 26.64 16.80 2.13
C SER A 47 26.99 15.64 1.19
N GLN A 48 26.48 14.45 1.49
CA GLN A 48 26.70 13.21 0.76
C GLN A 48 25.38 12.42 0.68
N ASP A 49 25.32 11.47 -0.24
CA ASP A 49 24.15 10.60 -0.37
C ASP A 49 24.03 9.66 0.84
N LEU A 50 22.82 9.55 1.38
CA LEU A 50 22.48 8.55 2.39
C LEU A 50 21.88 7.32 1.72
N LEU A 51 22.58 6.19 1.82
CA LEU A 51 22.05 4.91 1.35
C LEU A 51 21.43 4.14 2.51
N LEU A 52 20.12 3.96 2.48
CA LEU A 52 19.39 3.14 3.45
C LEU A 52 19.22 1.73 2.89
N GLN A 53 19.72 0.74 3.63
CA GLN A 53 19.51 -0.67 3.34
C GLN A 53 18.59 -1.26 4.41
N VAL A 54 17.44 -1.77 3.98
CA VAL A 54 16.43 -2.32 4.90
C VAL A 54 16.47 -3.83 4.84
N LEU A 55 16.69 -4.44 6.00
CA LEU A 55 16.62 -5.88 6.19
C LEU A 55 15.27 -6.22 6.83
N LEU A 56 14.52 -7.13 6.21
CA LEU A 56 13.21 -7.52 6.69
C LEU A 56 13.23 -8.93 7.28
N GLN A 57 12.76 -9.05 8.52
CA GLN A 57 12.57 -10.34 9.19
C GLN A 57 11.09 -10.78 9.15
N GLU A 58 10.17 -9.81 9.03
CA GLU A 58 8.72 -9.99 8.96
C GLU A 58 8.16 -9.47 7.60
N PRO A 59 6.88 -9.70 7.27
CA PRO A 59 6.32 -9.22 6.01
C PRO A 59 6.34 -7.69 5.90
N ASN A 60 7.25 -7.11 5.11
CA ASN A 60 6.83 -6.08 4.15
C ASN A 60 6.11 -4.81 4.63
N PRO A 61 6.27 -4.21 5.83
CA PRO A 61 5.39 -3.11 6.25
C PRO A 61 5.59 -1.85 5.40
N GLY A 62 6.65 -1.79 4.60
CA GLY A 62 7.04 -0.64 3.80
C GLY A 62 8.01 0.27 4.55
N ILE A 63 8.50 1.29 3.84
CA ILE A 63 9.32 2.35 4.41
C ILE A 63 8.58 3.64 4.13
N GLU A 64 8.32 4.42 5.17
CA GLU A 64 7.86 5.80 5.02
C GLU A 64 9.04 6.74 5.20
N PHE A 65 9.18 7.71 4.29
CA PHE A 65 10.23 8.71 4.36
C PHE A 65 9.70 10.08 3.98
N GLU A 66 10.18 11.10 4.70
CA GLU A 66 9.92 12.50 4.44
C GLU A 66 11.27 13.24 4.40
N PHE A 67 11.40 14.23 3.52
CA PHE A 67 12.61 15.04 3.41
C PHE A 67 12.30 16.38 2.76
N TRP A 68 13.23 17.31 2.92
CA TRP A 68 13.17 18.66 2.37
C TRP A 68 14.30 18.81 1.36
N LEU A 69 14.02 19.46 0.23
CA LEU A 69 15.02 19.79 -0.78
C LEU A 69 15.17 21.31 -0.90
N PRO A 70 16.37 21.82 -1.25
CA PRO A 70 16.54 23.19 -1.71
C PRO A 70 15.56 23.49 -2.86
N ARG A 71 15.04 24.73 -2.93
CA ARG A 71 13.99 25.11 -3.90
C ARG A 71 14.40 24.80 -5.34
N GLU A 72 15.67 24.96 -5.66
CA GLU A 72 16.25 24.74 -6.98
C GLU A 72 16.20 23.26 -7.40
N ARG A 73 16.20 22.34 -6.42
CA ARG A 73 16.16 20.89 -6.66
C ARG A 73 14.75 20.33 -6.67
N TYR A 74 13.75 21.10 -6.24
CA TYR A 74 12.37 20.64 -6.09
C TYR A 74 11.72 20.27 -7.44
N GLY A 75 11.83 21.13 -8.45
CA GLY A 75 11.26 20.91 -9.79
C GLY A 75 11.82 19.66 -10.50
N PRO A 76 13.15 19.54 -10.67
CA PRO A 76 13.78 18.37 -11.28
C PRO A 76 13.45 17.08 -10.52
N PHE A 77 13.45 17.13 -9.19
CA PHE A 77 13.10 15.99 -8.36
C PHE A 77 11.63 15.57 -8.53
N GLN A 78 10.69 16.51 -8.61
CA GLN A 78 9.29 16.19 -8.90
C GLN A 78 9.11 15.50 -10.25
N ALA A 79 9.75 15.99 -11.30
CA ALA A 79 9.70 15.37 -12.63
C ALA A 79 10.27 13.95 -12.60
N GLN A 80 11.39 13.74 -11.89
CA GLN A 80 12.00 12.43 -11.73
C GLN A 80 11.12 11.48 -10.88
N ALA A 81 10.55 11.96 -9.79
CA ALA A 81 9.62 11.21 -8.94
C ALA A 81 8.37 10.79 -9.73
N GLN A 82 7.82 11.67 -10.57
CA GLN A 82 6.71 11.36 -11.47
C GLN A 82 7.09 10.30 -12.51
N ALA A 83 8.28 10.42 -13.13
CA ALA A 83 8.78 9.43 -14.09
C ALA A 83 9.02 8.05 -13.44
N LEU A 84 9.41 8.02 -12.16
CA LEU A 84 9.59 6.81 -11.37
C LEU A 84 8.30 6.31 -10.69
N GLY A 85 7.18 7.02 -10.85
CA GLY A 85 5.90 6.67 -10.25
C GLY A 85 5.85 6.80 -8.71
N TRP A 86 6.73 7.60 -8.13
CA TRP A 86 6.79 7.85 -6.69
C TRP A 86 5.65 8.79 -6.25
N SER A 87 4.90 8.38 -5.23
CA SER A 87 3.83 9.18 -4.66
C SER A 87 4.40 10.20 -3.67
N LEU A 88 4.68 11.42 -4.13
CA LEU A 88 5.07 12.52 -3.23
C LEU A 88 3.85 12.95 -2.40
N ARG A 89 3.78 12.54 -1.13
CA ARG A 89 2.83 13.15 -0.19
C ARG A 89 3.22 14.62 -0.04
N GLN A 90 2.30 15.55 -0.33
CA GLN A 90 2.50 16.96 0.01
C GLN A 90 2.51 17.10 1.54
N PRO A 91 3.34 17.96 2.14
CA PRO A 91 3.36 18.15 3.58
C PRO A 91 2.04 18.74 4.05
N GLN A 92 1.35 18.06 4.97
CA GLN A 92 0.32 18.71 5.78
C GLN A 92 1.02 19.53 6.88
N PRO A 93 0.55 20.75 7.19
CA PRO A 93 1.06 21.53 8.32
C PRO A 93 0.92 20.71 9.61
N ARG A 94 2.03 20.51 10.33
CA ARG A 94 2.04 19.85 11.64
C ARG A 94 1.34 20.74 12.67
N GLU A 95 0.19 20.31 13.16
CA GLU A 95 -0.27 20.70 14.50
C GLU A 95 0.14 19.60 15.48
N VAL A 96 0.94 20.01 16.46
CA VAL A 96 1.49 19.17 17.52
C VAL A 96 0.58 19.29 18.73
N GLU A 97 0.04 18.18 19.22
CA GLU A 97 -0.32 18.03 20.63
C GLU A 97 -0.09 16.55 21.03
N PRO A 98 0.78 16.24 22.00
CA PRO A 98 1.06 14.86 22.42
C PRO A 98 0.05 14.39 23.48
N GLN A 99 -0.62 13.25 23.23
CA GLN A 99 -1.43 12.56 24.24
C GLN A 99 -0.58 11.57 25.06
N PRO A 100 -0.81 11.41 26.38
CA PRO A 100 0.02 10.59 27.26
C PRO A 100 -0.21 9.09 27.05
N ALA A 101 0.87 8.32 27.24
CA ALA A 101 0.87 6.86 27.17
C ALA A 101 0.07 6.22 28.33
N GLU A 102 -0.86 5.33 27.99
CA GLU A 102 -1.54 4.45 28.95
C GLU A 102 -0.80 3.10 29.03
N ALA A 103 -0.59 2.61 30.26
CA ALA A 103 0.29 1.48 30.56
C ALA A 103 -0.27 0.12 30.08
N PRO A 104 0.58 -0.85 29.70
CA PRO A 104 0.12 -2.19 29.35
C PRO A 104 -0.24 -3.01 30.59
N ALA A 105 -1.44 -3.60 30.58
CA ALA A 105 -1.85 -4.63 31.53
C ALA A 105 -1.09 -5.96 31.29
N ALA A 106 -0.81 -6.66 32.39
CA ALA A 106 -0.02 -7.89 32.46
C ALA A 106 -0.57 -9.05 31.59
N PRO A 107 0.30 -9.97 31.13
CA PRO A 107 -0.13 -11.12 30.33
C PRO A 107 -0.76 -12.21 31.21
N ALA A 108 -1.99 -12.59 30.90
CA ALA A 108 -2.59 -13.81 31.40
C ALA A 108 -2.13 -15.03 30.57
N ALA A 109 -1.87 -16.13 31.27
CA ALA A 109 -1.28 -17.36 30.78
C ALA A 109 -2.00 -17.99 29.57
N VAL A 110 -1.21 -18.49 28.62
CA VAL A 110 -1.66 -19.22 27.43
C VAL A 110 -1.85 -20.70 27.78
N SER A 111 -3.09 -21.20 27.71
CA SER A 111 -3.36 -22.64 27.65
C SER A 111 -3.15 -23.19 26.23
N PRO A 112 -2.75 -24.47 26.07
CA PRO A 112 -2.50 -25.05 24.75
C PRO A 112 -3.80 -25.15 23.95
N ARG A 113 -3.87 -24.45 22.80
CA ARG A 113 -5.02 -24.53 21.90
C ARG A 113 -4.91 -25.76 21.02
N THR A 114 -5.94 -26.59 21.09
CA THR A 114 -6.29 -27.63 20.12
C THR A 114 -6.29 -27.05 18.70
N PRO A 115 -5.76 -27.74 17.69
CA PRO A 115 -5.76 -27.24 16.32
C PRO A 115 -7.21 -27.01 15.85
N PRO A 116 -7.52 -25.85 15.24
CA PRO A 116 -8.86 -25.56 14.76
C PRO A 116 -9.24 -26.50 13.61
N PRO A 117 -10.53 -26.88 13.49
CA PRO A 117 -11.02 -27.66 12.36
C PRO A 117 -10.75 -26.91 11.04
N ALA A 118 -10.46 -27.69 9.99
CA ALA A 118 -10.20 -27.15 8.66
C ALA A 118 -11.39 -26.30 8.18
N PRO A 119 -11.15 -25.12 7.58
CA PRO A 119 -12.21 -24.22 7.17
C PRO A 119 -13.06 -24.81 6.03
N ASP A 120 -14.37 -24.63 6.11
CA ASP A 120 -15.33 -25.06 5.09
C ASP A 120 -14.98 -24.48 3.70
N PRO A 121 -15.17 -25.25 2.62
CA PRO A 121 -14.85 -24.82 1.27
C PRO A 121 -15.74 -23.65 0.81
N CYS A 122 -15.12 -22.66 0.14
CA CYS A 122 -15.79 -21.46 -0.35
C CYS A 122 -16.92 -21.76 -1.36
N SER A 123 -18.10 -21.16 -1.17
CA SER A 123 -19.22 -21.24 -2.11
C SER A 123 -18.91 -20.58 -3.47
N PRO A 124 -19.49 -21.07 -4.58
CA PRO A 124 -19.33 -20.45 -5.91
C PRO A 124 -19.81 -19.00 -5.93
N CYS A 125 -19.11 -18.14 -6.67
CA CYS A 125 -19.54 -16.76 -6.82
C CYS A 125 -20.74 -16.64 -7.76
N PRO A 126 -21.65 -15.69 -7.52
CA PRO A 126 -22.78 -15.44 -8.41
C PRO A 126 -22.30 -15.06 -9.81
N ASP A 127 -23.06 -15.46 -10.84
CA ASP A 127 -22.76 -15.04 -12.21
C ASP A 127 -23.09 -13.55 -12.38
N THR A 128 -22.07 -12.77 -12.72
CA THR A 128 -22.15 -11.31 -12.82
C THR A 128 -21.86 -10.84 -14.26
N ARG A 129 -22.12 -11.68 -15.27
CA ARG A 129 -21.75 -11.40 -16.67
C ARG A 129 -22.75 -10.43 -17.33
N GLY A 130 -22.31 -9.83 -18.44
CA GLY A 130 -23.18 -9.09 -19.35
C GLY A 130 -22.92 -7.59 -19.41
N ARG A 131 -23.60 -6.93 -20.37
CA ARG A 131 -23.45 -5.50 -20.65
C ARG A 131 -23.98 -4.62 -19.52
N ALA A 132 -25.17 -4.94 -18.99
CA ALA A 132 -25.80 -4.14 -17.94
C ALA A 132 -24.95 -4.13 -16.66
N HIS A 133 -24.46 -5.29 -16.23
CA HIS A 133 -23.57 -5.40 -15.06
C HIS A 133 -22.26 -4.62 -15.26
N ARG A 134 -21.63 -4.71 -16.44
CA ARG A 134 -20.44 -3.91 -16.76
C ARG A 134 -20.71 -2.41 -16.66
N LEU A 135 -21.80 -1.93 -17.26
CA LEU A 135 -22.14 -0.51 -17.23
C LEU A 135 -22.42 -0.05 -15.79
N LEU A 136 -23.19 -0.81 -15.02
CA LEU A 136 -23.50 -0.50 -13.62
C LEU A 136 -22.21 -0.24 -12.81
N HIS A 137 -21.24 -1.15 -12.87
CA HIS A 137 -20.01 -1.01 -12.09
C HIS A 137 -19.00 -0.03 -12.71
N TYR A 138 -18.97 0.12 -14.04
CA TYR A 138 -18.13 1.14 -14.66
C TYR A 138 -18.59 2.55 -14.27
N CYS A 139 -19.89 2.81 -14.39
CA CYS A 139 -20.47 4.12 -14.11
C CYS A 139 -20.48 4.42 -12.60
N GLY A 140 -20.85 3.43 -11.77
CA GLY A 140 -20.91 3.57 -10.31
C GLY A 140 -19.58 3.42 -9.58
N GLY A 141 -18.55 2.83 -10.20
CA GLY A 141 -17.21 2.73 -9.61
C GLY A 141 -16.42 4.02 -9.72
N ASP A 142 -15.60 4.32 -8.72
CA ASP A 142 -14.70 5.49 -8.71
C ASP A 142 -13.48 5.26 -9.60
N PHE A 143 -13.04 4.00 -9.69
CA PHE A 143 -11.89 3.60 -10.47
C PHE A 143 -12.19 2.36 -11.30
N VAL A 144 -11.70 2.35 -12.54
CA VAL A 144 -11.72 1.19 -13.42
C VAL A 144 -10.35 1.02 -14.05
N PHE A 145 -9.68 -0.09 -13.78
CA PHE A 145 -8.31 -0.33 -14.23
C PHE A 145 -8.02 -1.81 -14.48
N ARG A 146 -7.03 -2.06 -15.34
CA ARG A 146 -6.37 -3.36 -15.51
C ARG A 146 -5.26 -3.46 -14.47
N ALA A 147 -5.25 -4.55 -13.71
CA ALA A 147 -4.20 -4.82 -12.76
C ALA A 147 -3.83 -6.31 -12.70
N ARG A 148 -2.57 -6.58 -12.36
CA ARG A 148 -2.07 -7.92 -12.06
C ARG A 148 -2.10 -8.15 -10.56
N VAL A 149 -2.67 -9.26 -10.13
CA VAL A 149 -2.71 -9.65 -8.71
C VAL A 149 -1.34 -10.22 -8.33
N LEU A 150 -0.71 -9.67 -7.29
CA LEU A 150 0.61 -10.09 -6.82
C LEU A 150 0.49 -10.99 -5.59
N SER A 151 -0.20 -10.50 -4.57
CA SER A 151 -0.34 -11.21 -3.30
C SER A 151 -1.76 -11.09 -2.75
N ARG A 152 -2.11 -12.00 -1.84
CA ARG A 152 -3.41 -12.03 -1.14
C ARG A 152 -3.14 -12.28 0.34
N LEU A 153 -3.62 -11.36 1.18
CA LEU A 153 -3.62 -11.51 2.63
C LEU A 153 -5.06 -11.66 3.11
N GLN A 154 -5.37 -12.79 3.75
CA GLN A 154 -6.67 -13.01 4.38
C GLN A 154 -6.58 -12.60 5.85
N GLN A 155 -7.50 -11.72 6.26
CA GLN A 155 -7.74 -11.32 7.64
C GLN A 155 -9.19 -11.69 8.00
N ALA A 156 -9.51 -11.83 9.28
CA ALA A 156 -10.72 -12.54 9.76
C ALA A 156 -12.02 -12.25 8.96
N GLN A 157 -12.27 -10.99 8.60
CA GLN A 157 -13.44 -10.54 7.83
C GLN A 157 -13.13 -9.89 6.47
N GLU A 158 -11.85 -9.77 6.09
CA GLU A 158 -11.45 -9.05 4.87
C GLU A 158 -10.31 -9.77 4.17
N THR A 159 -10.33 -9.75 2.83
CA THR A 159 -9.21 -10.18 2.01
C THR A 159 -8.62 -8.96 1.32
N ARG A 160 -7.34 -8.70 1.58
CA ARG A 160 -6.57 -7.65 0.92
C ARG A 160 -5.74 -8.25 -0.21
N TYR A 161 -5.89 -7.69 -1.39
CA TYR A 161 -5.07 -8.01 -2.56
C TYR A 161 -4.07 -6.90 -2.79
N GLU A 162 -2.81 -7.26 -3.00
CA GLU A 162 -1.82 -6.36 -3.55
C GLU A 162 -1.83 -6.51 -5.06
N VAL A 163 -2.02 -5.40 -5.77
CA VAL A 163 -2.17 -5.40 -7.23
C VAL A 163 -1.23 -4.39 -7.87
N ARG A 164 -0.69 -4.77 -9.03
CA ARG A 164 0.08 -3.85 -9.88
C ARG A 164 -0.83 -3.28 -10.95
N VAL A 165 -1.08 -1.98 -10.91
CA VAL A 165 -1.87 -1.27 -11.92
C VAL A 165 -1.08 -1.22 -13.23
N GLN A 166 -1.72 -1.66 -14.32
CA GLN A 166 -1.13 -1.70 -15.65
C GLN A 166 -1.73 -0.67 -16.59
N LEU A 167 -3.04 -0.44 -16.49
CA LEU A 167 -3.75 0.51 -17.34
C LEU A 167 -4.98 1.03 -16.62
N ILE A 168 -5.24 2.33 -16.72
CA ILE A 168 -6.38 3.00 -16.09
C ILE A 168 -7.38 3.41 -17.18
N TYR A 169 -8.65 3.04 -17.01
CA TYR A 169 -9.76 3.43 -17.90
C TYR A 169 -10.60 4.55 -17.31
N LYS A 170 -10.74 4.57 -15.99
CA LYS A 170 -11.45 5.59 -15.20
C LYS A 170 -10.74 5.79 -13.88
N ASN A 171 -10.59 7.05 -13.47
CA ASN A 171 -10.09 7.39 -12.15
C ASN A 171 -10.63 8.76 -11.70
N ARG A 172 -11.01 8.85 -10.42
CA ARG A 172 -11.37 10.13 -9.78
C ARG A 172 -10.20 10.82 -9.09
N SER A 173 -9.11 10.07 -8.87
CA SER A 173 -7.85 10.56 -8.35
C SER A 173 -6.69 9.72 -8.92
N PRO A 174 -5.44 10.14 -8.79
CA PRO A 174 -4.31 9.32 -9.22
C PRO A 174 -4.27 7.99 -8.45
N LEU A 175 -4.07 6.88 -9.19
CA LEU A 175 -3.76 5.57 -8.62
C LEU A 175 -2.24 5.36 -8.66
N ARG A 176 -1.71 4.65 -7.67
CA ARG A 176 -0.32 4.21 -7.58
C ARG A 176 -0.06 3.03 -8.52
N ALA A 177 1.21 2.77 -8.82
CA ALA A 177 1.60 1.58 -9.58
C ALA A 177 1.33 0.28 -8.81
N LEU A 178 1.45 0.33 -7.48
CA LEU A 178 1.09 -0.73 -6.55
C LEU A 178 -0.03 -0.22 -5.65
N GLU A 179 -1.15 -0.92 -5.67
CA GLU A 179 -2.33 -0.59 -4.88
C GLU A 179 -2.79 -1.78 -4.05
N TYR A 180 -3.53 -1.48 -3.00
CA TYR A 180 -4.23 -2.49 -2.22
C TYR A 180 -5.72 -2.44 -2.54
N VAL A 181 -6.31 -3.60 -2.84
CA VAL A 181 -7.73 -3.76 -3.10
C VAL A 181 -8.32 -4.68 -2.02
N TRP A 182 -9.29 -4.17 -1.28
CA TRP A 182 -9.99 -4.91 -0.23
C TRP A 182 -11.25 -5.55 -0.77
N ALA A 183 -11.52 -6.78 -0.36
CA ALA A 183 -12.75 -7.48 -0.64
C ALA A 183 -13.27 -8.13 0.65
N LEU A 184 -14.58 -8.16 0.84
CA LEU A 184 -15.18 -8.67 2.07
C LEU A 184 -15.13 -10.19 2.15
N GLY A 185 -14.86 -10.70 3.35
CA GLY A 185 -14.85 -12.11 3.71
C GLY A 185 -13.56 -12.85 3.37
N ARG A 186 -13.47 -14.09 3.85
CA ARG A 186 -12.35 -15.03 3.56
C ARG A 186 -12.41 -15.63 2.16
N CYS A 187 -13.62 -15.69 1.61
CA CYS A 187 -13.94 -16.19 0.28
C CYS A 187 -14.55 -15.05 -0.54
N PRO A 188 -13.77 -14.00 -0.87
CA PRO A 188 -14.31 -12.84 -1.56
C PRO A 188 -14.79 -13.22 -2.96
N CYS A 189 -15.88 -12.58 -3.36
CA CYS A 189 -16.38 -12.60 -4.72
C CYS A 189 -16.28 -11.19 -5.31
N PRO A 190 -15.93 -11.04 -6.60
CA PRO A 190 -15.42 -12.09 -7.49
C PRO A 190 -14.03 -12.59 -7.08
N ARG A 191 -13.73 -13.88 -7.35
CA ARG A 191 -12.44 -14.49 -6.98
C ARG A 191 -11.32 -13.97 -7.87
N LEU A 192 -10.21 -13.59 -7.24
CA LEU A 192 -8.99 -13.14 -7.90
C LEU A 192 -7.86 -14.15 -7.66
N ASP A 193 -7.33 -14.70 -8.74
CA ASP A 193 -6.20 -15.61 -8.69
C ASP A 193 -4.89 -14.83 -8.73
N LEU A 194 -3.90 -15.34 -7.99
CA LEU A 194 -2.56 -14.75 -7.99
C LEU A 194 -1.93 -14.82 -9.38
N HIS A 195 -1.10 -13.83 -9.69
CA HIS A 195 -0.33 -13.69 -10.92
C HIS A 195 -1.18 -13.57 -12.21
N ARG A 196 -2.50 -13.44 -12.08
CA ARG A 196 -3.40 -13.17 -13.21
C ARG A 196 -3.76 -11.69 -13.28
N GLU A 197 -4.15 -11.29 -14.49
CA GLU A 197 -4.57 -9.93 -14.78
C GLU A 197 -6.08 -9.83 -14.84
N TYR A 198 -6.62 -8.76 -14.27
CA TYR A 198 -8.04 -8.50 -14.19
C TYR A 198 -8.36 -7.06 -14.55
N LEU A 199 -9.52 -6.85 -15.14
CA LEU A 199 -10.22 -5.57 -15.16
C LEU A 199 -11.05 -5.47 -13.90
N LEU A 200 -10.76 -4.47 -13.08
CA LEU A 200 -11.40 -4.21 -11.80
C LEU A 200 -12.18 -2.90 -11.88
N ALA A 201 -13.41 -2.89 -11.38
CA ALA A 201 -14.11 -1.66 -11.03
C ALA A 201 -14.27 -1.63 -9.51
N VAL A 202 -13.65 -0.61 -8.89
CA VAL A 202 -13.57 -0.49 -7.43
C VAL A 202 -14.08 0.87 -6.97
N GLN A 203 -14.52 0.91 -5.72
CA GLN A 203 -15.01 2.12 -5.06
C GLN A 203 -13.97 2.62 -4.06
N ARG A 204 -13.87 3.94 -3.90
CA ARG A 204 -13.08 4.57 -2.86
C ARG A 204 -13.91 4.59 -1.58
N LEU A 205 -13.40 4.00 -0.52
CA LEU A 205 -13.99 4.10 0.80
C LEU A 205 -13.06 4.91 1.69
N ILE A 206 -13.52 6.10 2.05
CA ILE A 206 -12.85 6.96 3.02
C ILE A 206 -13.61 6.83 4.34
N SER A 207 -12.90 6.56 5.44
CA SER A 207 -13.54 6.50 6.74
C SER A 207 -14.07 7.88 7.16
N PRO A 208 -15.11 7.97 8.02
CA PRO A 208 -15.71 9.25 8.40
C PRO A 208 -14.74 10.22 9.07
N ASP A 209 -13.73 9.70 9.75
CA ASP A 209 -12.62 10.42 10.38
C ASP A 209 -11.48 10.75 9.38
N GLY A 210 -11.59 10.31 8.13
CA GLY A 210 -10.63 10.57 7.05
C GLY A 210 -9.30 9.81 7.17
N THR A 211 -9.13 8.97 8.19
CA THR A 211 -7.85 8.30 8.48
C THR A 211 -7.56 7.13 7.56
N GLN A 212 -8.60 6.51 7.00
CA GLN A 212 -8.49 5.38 6.08
C GLN A 212 -8.99 5.77 4.69
N ASP A 213 -8.19 5.44 3.68
CA ASP A 213 -8.53 5.58 2.27
C ASP A 213 -8.24 4.24 1.58
N ARG A 214 -9.31 3.53 1.25
CA ARG A 214 -9.24 2.14 0.76
C ARG A 214 -9.92 1.99 -0.58
N LEU A 215 -9.41 1.10 -1.42
CA LEU A 215 -10.07 0.67 -2.64
C LEU A 215 -10.86 -0.61 -2.38
N LEU A 216 -12.17 -0.53 -2.40
CA LEU A 216 -13.06 -1.66 -2.13
C LEU A 216 -13.54 -2.29 -3.45
N LEU A 217 -13.36 -3.61 -3.57
CA LEU A 217 -14.02 -4.45 -4.57
C LEU A 217 -15.32 -5.00 -3.95
N PRO A 218 -16.51 -4.58 -4.42
CA PRO A 218 -17.78 -5.06 -3.89
C PRO A 218 -17.98 -6.57 -4.13
N HIS A 219 -18.76 -7.23 -3.27
CA HIS A 219 -19.03 -8.69 -3.35
C HIS A 219 -19.71 -9.11 -4.67
N THR A 220 -20.64 -8.28 -5.16
CA THR A 220 -21.28 -8.42 -6.48
C THR A 220 -20.60 -7.54 -7.54
N GLY A 221 -19.37 -7.10 -7.25
CA GLY A 221 -18.61 -6.16 -8.03
C GLY A 221 -18.12 -6.70 -9.36
N TYR A 222 -17.46 -5.84 -10.11
CA TYR A 222 -16.94 -6.17 -11.43
C TYR A 222 -15.45 -6.46 -11.36
N ALA A 223 -15.11 -7.73 -11.43
CA ALA A 223 -13.76 -8.20 -11.68
C ALA A 223 -13.77 -9.32 -12.71
N ARG A 224 -13.03 -9.13 -13.80
CA ARG A 224 -12.97 -10.06 -14.94
C ARG A 224 -11.55 -10.28 -15.36
N ALA A 225 -11.19 -11.54 -15.63
CA ALA A 225 -9.89 -11.85 -16.21
C ALA A 225 -9.69 -11.01 -17.47
N TRP A 226 -8.54 -10.37 -17.58
CA TRP A 226 -8.24 -9.48 -18.69
C TRP A 226 -8.17 -10.28 -19.99
N SER A 227 -8.71 -9.70 -21.05
CA SER A 227 -8.57 -10.18 -22.43
C SER A 227 -8.75 -9.00 -23.38
N PRO A 228 -8.27 -9.09 -24.63
CA PRO A 228 -8.52 -8.06 -25.65
C PRO A 228 -10.02 -7.79 -25.88
N ALA A 229 -10.85 -8.83 -25.77
CA ALA A 229 -12.30 -8.70 -25.86
C ALA A 229 -12.87 -7.88 -24.70
N GLU A 230 -12.39 -8.11 -23.48
CA GLU A 230 -12.86 -7.35 -22.31
C GLU A 230 -12.33 -5.91 -22.30
N ASP A 231 -11.10 -5.68 -22.79
CA ASP A 231 -10.56 -4.32 -23.04
C ASP A 231 -11.46 -3.53 -24.00
N SER A 232 -11.86 -4.13 -25.12
CA SER A 232 -12.76 -3.50 -26.08
C SER A 232 -14.11 -3.15 -25.45
N ARG A 233 -14.66 -4.07 -24.65
CA ARG A 233 -15.96 -3.90 -23.99
C ARG A 233 -15.93 -2.82 -22.89
N VAL A 234 -14.83 -2.70 -22.14
CA VAL A 234 -14.70 -1.67 -21.10
C VAL A 234 -14.47 -0.28 -21.72
N ARG A 235 -13.72 -0.19 -22.83
CA ARG A 235 -13.61 1.06 -23.60
C ARG A 235 -14.94 1.52 -24.18
N LEU A 236 -15.80 0.58 -24.59
CA LEU A 236 -17.16 0.92 -25.00
C LEU A 236 -17.98 1.47 -23.82
N ALA A 237 -17.84 0.89 -22.62
CA ALA A 237 -18.49 1.41 -21.41
C ALA A 237 -18.00 2.82 -21.05
N ALA A 238 -16.71 3.11 -21.22
CA ALA A 238 -16.12 4.44 -21.01
C ALA A 238 -16.78 5.54 -21.83
N ARG A 239 -17.25 5.22 -23.05
CA ARG A 239 -17.97 6.17 -23.91
C ARG A 239 -19.39 6.49 -23.41
N HIS A 240 -20.01 5.58 -22.66
CA HIS A 240 -21.37 5.76 -22.13
C HIS A 240 -21.38 6.53 -20.80
N CYS A 241 -20.28 6.46 -20.04
CA CYS A 241 -20.12 7.11 -18.75
C CYS A 241 -18.71 7.73 -18.66
N PRO A 242 -18.49 8.93 -19.20
CA PRO A 242 -17.20 9.60 -19.12
C PRO A 242 -16.80 9.85 -17.65
N ALA A 243 -15.48 9.89 -17.42
CA ALA A 243 -14.88 10.03 -16.09
C ALA A 243 -15.16 11.41 -15.47
#